data_AF-A0A0N0SN63-F1
#
_entry.id   AF-A0A0N0SN63-F1
#
_cell.length_a   1.000
_cell.length_b   1.000
_cell.length_c   1.000
_cell.angle_alpha   90.00
_cell.angle_beta   90.00
_cell.angle_gamma   90.00
#
_symmetry.space_group_name_H-M   'P 1'
#
loop_
_entity.id
_entity.type
_entity.pdbx_description
1 polymer ?
#
loop_
_entity_poly.entity_id
_entity_poly.type
_entity_poly.pdbx_seq_one_letter_code
_entity_poly.pdbx_strand_id
1 'polypeptide(L)'
;MVVLEGIDIALSPGEALGIVGPNGAGKTTLLDILSGAQAPSEGSVTFQGQDVTRWKVDRRCRGGIGRSHQVPRPFTGMTAYENVLVASVQGGSHRRGAAQQHALGVLERCGMLGQANRPAAALTLLERKRLEMARALATDPQVLLLDEIAGGLTDAETDELIATIQQLRADGIAIVWIEHVIHALLRVIDRLVCLAQGRVLAEGEPDAVMSDPRVVEAYLGSAA
;
A
#
# COMPACT_ATOMS: atom_id res chain seq x y z
N MET A 1 -26.21 0.63 1.11
CA MET A 1 -25.55 -0.55 1.72
C MET A 1 -24.36 -0.03 2.51
N VAL A 2 -24.26 -0.40 3.79
CA VAL A 2 -23.09 -0.04 4.62
C VAL A 2 -21.97 -1.01 4.26
N VAL A 3 -20.78 -0.49 3.94
CA VAL A 3 -19.61 -1.31 3.54
C VAL A 3 -18.60 -1.43 4.68
N LEU A 4 -18.47 -0.37 5.49
CA LEU A 4 -17.66 -0.33 6.70
C LEU A 4 -18.50 0.25 7.84
N GLU A 5 -18.33 -0.29 9.04
CA GLU A 5 -19.11 0.08 10.22
C GLU A 5 -18.22 0.04 11.47
N GLY A 6 -18.09 1.17 12.16
CA GLY A 6 -17.35 1.27 13.43
C GLY A 6 -15.90 0.79 13.35
N ILE A 7 -15.17 1.19 12.30
CA ILE A 7 -13.75 0.85 12.14
C ILE A 7 -12.89 1.89 12.85
N ASP A 8 -12.27 1.49 13.95
CA ASP A 8 -11.27 2.28 14.69
C ASP A 8 -9.90 1.62 14.54
N ILE A 9 -9.01 2.24 13.77
CA ILE A 9 -7.65 1.74 13.51
C ILE A 9 -6.68 2.91 13.64
N ALA A 10 -5.57 2.69 14.34
CA ALA A 10 -4.43 3.61 14.41
C ALA A 10 -3.21 3.00 13.71
N LEU A 11 -2.25 3.84 13.32
CA LEU A 11 -0.95 3.44 12.80
C LEU A 11 0.12 4.36 13.38
N SER A 12 1.14 3.79 13.99
CA SER A 12 2.26 4.50 14.56
C SER A 12 3.34 4.79 13.49
N PRO A 13 4.17 5.83 13.66
CA PRO A 13 5.31 6.04 12.76
C PRO A 13 6.23 4.80 12.68
N GLY A 14 6.60 4.38 11.46
CA GLY A 14 7.42 3.19 11.22
C GLY A 14 6.73 1.83 11.47
N GLU A 15 5.48 1.81 11.94
CA GLU A 15 4.70 0.58 12.11
C GLU A 15 4.27 0.04 10.75
N ALA A 16 4.32 -1.28 10.61
CA ALA A 16 3.68 -1.98 9.50
C ALA A 16 2.41 -2.69 9.99
N LEU A 17 1.25 -2.23 9.52
CA LEU A 17 -0.05 -2.82 9.82
C LEU A 17 -0.51 -3.70 8.65
N GLY A 18 -0.74 -4.97 8.92
CA GLY A 18 -1.38 -5.89 8.00
C GLY A 18 -2.89 -5.83 8.12
N ILE A 19 -3.57 -5.90 6.98
CA ILE A 19 -5.03 -6.02 6.92
C ILE A 19 -5.41 -7.22 6.07
N VAL A 20 -6.16 -8.12 6.70
CA VAL A 20 -6.61 -9.39 6.11
C VAL A 20 -8.13 -9.48 6.20
N GLY A 21 -8.73 -10.39 5.45
CA GLY A 21 -10.17 -10.61 5.42
C GLY A 21 -10.65 -11.20 4.11
N PRO A 22 -11.84 -11.84 4.08
CA PRO A 22 -12.42 -12.39 2.86
C PRO A 22 -12.72 -11.31 1.81
N ASN A 23 -13.03 -11.76 0.60
CA ASN A 23 -13.50 -10.86 -0.45
C ASN A 23 -14.81 -10.17 -0.02
N GLY A 24 -14.91 -8.86 -0.28
CA GLY A 24 -16.06 -8.08 0.16
C GLY A 24 -16.03 -7.64 1.64
N ALA A 25 -14.97 -7.91 2.39
CA ALA A 25 -14.85 -7.47 3.78
C ALA A 25 -14.70 -5.94 3.98
N GLY A 26 -14.53 -5.17 2.89
CA GLY A 26 -14.37 -3.71 2.93
C GLY A 26 -12.91 -3.22 2.89
N LYS A 27 -11.93 -4.11 2.70
CA LYS A 27 -10.48 -3.81 2.62
C LYS A 27 -10.14 -2.65 1.67
N THR A 28 -10.52 -2.75 0.40
CA THR A 28 -10.26 -1.70 -0.59
C THR A 28 -10.99 -0.39 -0.26
N THR A 29 -12.23 -0.46 0.24
CA THR A 29 -12.99 0.71 0.69
C THR A 29 -12.30 1.44 1.83
N LEU A 30 -11.65 0.70 2.75
CA LEU A 30 -10.84 1.29 3.80
C LEU A 30 -9.64 2.05 3.21
N LEU A 31 -8.90 1.46 2.26
CA LEU A 31 -7.82 2.19 1.58
C LEU A 31 -8.32 3.41 0.80
N ASP A 32 -9.49 3.32 0.17
CA ASP A 32 -10.09 4.46 -0.54
C ASP A 32 -10.40 5.60 0.42
N ILE A 33 -10.89 5.29 1.63
CA ILE A 33 -11.13 6.28 2.68
C ILE A 33 -9.82 6.84 3.22
N LEU A 34 -8.80 6.02 3.46
CA LEU A 34 -7.49 6.45 3.95
C LEU A 34 -6.74 7.31 2.92
N SER A 35 -6.82 6.98 1.63
CA SER A 35 -6.21 7.76 0.54
C SER A 35 -7.04 8.98 0.12
N GLY A 36 -8.28 9.11 0.61
CA GLY A 36 -9.20 10.20 0.26
C GLY A 36 -9.85 10.07 -1.12
N ALA A 37 -9.83 8.86 -1.70
CA ALA A 37 -10.53 8.53 -2.95
C ALA A 37 -12.04 8.41 -2.71
N GLN A 38 -12.43 8.04 -1.50
CA GLN A 38 -13.81 8.03 -1.04
C GLN A 38 -13.91 8.77 0.30
N ALA A 39 -14.95 9.58 0.48
CA ALA A 39 -15.23 10.20 1.77
C ALA A 39 -15.96 9.21 2.68
N PRO A 40 -15.62 9.13 3.98
CA PRO A 40 -16.40 8.34 4.92
C PRO A 40 -17.79 8.98 5.12
N SER A 41 -18.81 8.14 5.32
CA SER A 41 -20.16 8.64 5.65
C SER A 41 -20.23 9.19 7.07
N GLU A 42 -19.49 8.58 8.00
CA GLU A 42 -19.37 8.97 9.41
C GLU A 42 -17.93 8.72 9.88
N GLY A 43 -17.54 9.37 10.98
CA GLY A 43 -16.18 9.27 11.53
C GLY A 43 -15.20 10.28 10.91
N SER A 44 -13.91 10.07 11.18
CA SER A 44 -12.85 10.99 10.75
C SER A 44 -11.55 10.25 10.45
N VAL A 45 -10.70 10.84 9.60
CA VAL A 45 -9.34 10.38 9.35
C VAL A 45 -8.39 11.47 9.83
N THR A 46 -7.53 11.14 10.77
CA THR A 46 -6.47 12.04 11.24
C THR A 46 -5.11 11.55 10.77
N PHE A 47 -4.25 12.48 10.36
CA PHE A 47 -2.89 12.19 9.91
C PHE A 47 -1.96 13.27 10.44
N GLN A 48 -0.89 12.87 11.14
CA GLN A 48 0.05 13.77 11.82
C GLN A 48 -0.65 14.82 12.70
N GLY A 49 -1.70 14.40 13.42
CA GLY A 49 -2.49 15.27 14.30
C GLY A 49 -3.45 16.23 13.57
N GLN A 50 -3.56 16.16 12.25
CA GLN A 50 -4.48 16.98 11.46
C GLN A 50 -5.67 16.16 10.97
N ASP A 51 -6.87 16.73 11.03
CA ASP A 51 -8.04 16.14 10.38
C ASP A 51 -7.91 16.28 8.85
N VAL A 52 -7.74 15.14 8.18
CA VAL A 52 -7.62 15.04 6.72
C VAL A 52 -8.89 14.49 6.07
N THR A 53 -9.98 14.31 6.83
CA THR A 53 -11.22 13.66 6.38
C THR A 53 -11.74 14.24 5.07
N ARG A 54 -11.71 15.58 4.93
CA ARG A 54 -12.20 16.30 3.74
C ARG A 54 -11.13 16.60 2.69
N TRP A 55 -9.88 16.17 2.90
CA TRP A 55 -8.82 16.38 1.93
C TRP A 55 -9.02 15.44 0.74
N LYS A 56 -8.87 15.99 -0.46
CA LYS A 56 -8.84 15.22 -1.71
C LYS A 56 -7.56 14.40 -1.82
N VAL A 57 -7.58 13.37 -2.67
CA VAL A 57 -6.45 12.45 -2.92
C VAL A 57 -5.15 13.18 -3.20
N ASP A 58 -5.16 14.20 -4.07
CA ASP A 58 -3.96 14.95 -4.45
C ASP A 58 -3.33 15.69 -3.26
N ARG A 59 -4.17 16.23 -2.38
CA ARG A 59 -3.72 16.90 -1.15
C ARG A 59 -3.18 15.91 -0.12
N ARG A 60 -3.81 14.73 0.04
CA ARG A 60 -3.31 13.68 0.95
C ARG A 60 -1.99 13.09 0.45
N CYS A 61 -1.87 12.88 -0.86
CA CYS A 61 -0.63 12.45 -1.51
C CYS A 61 0.53 13.40 -1.21
N ARG A 62 0.39 14.69 -1.54
CA ARG A 62 1.40 15.72 -1.21
C ARG A 62 1.59 15.93 0.30
N GLY A 63 0.58 15.57 1.08
CA GLY A 63 0.61 15.62 2.53
C GLY A 63 1.40 14.46 3.14
N GLY A 64 1.65 13.37 2.42
CA GLY A 64 2.40 12.24 2.96
C GLY A 64 1.79 10.84 2.83
N ILE A 65 0.62 10.71 2.23
CA ILE A 65 -0.09 9.42 2.11
C ILE A 65 0.06 8.92 0.67
N GLY A 66 1.02 8.02 0.45
CA GLY A 66 1.23 7.34 -0.82
C GLY A 66 0.38 6.06 -0.91
N ARG A 67 -0.08 5.71 -2.12
CA ARG A 67 -0.85 4.48 -2.34
C ARG A 67 -0.42 3.77 -3.61
N SER A 68 -0.23 2.46 -3.52
CA SER A 68 -0.16 1.57 -4.69
C SER A 68 -1.54 1.00 -5.01
N HIS A 69 -1.71 0.53 -6.24
CA HIS A 69 -2.93 -0.14 -6.68
C HIS A 69 -2.68 -1.62 -6.96
N GLN A 70 -3.65 -2.47 -6.59
CA GLN A 70 -3.64 -3.92 -6.85
C GLN A 70 -3.37 -4.24 -8.32
N VAL A 71 -4.08 -3.56 -9.21
CA VAL A 71 -3.81 -3.61 -10.64
C VAL A 71 -2.92 -2.42 -10.97
N PRO A 72 -1.63 -2.61 -11.32
CA PRO A 72 -0.74 -1.52 -11.67
C PRO A 72 -1.33 -0.68 -12.81
N ARG A 73 -1.32 0.64 -12.66
CA ARG A 73 -1.83 1.58 -13.68
C ARG A 73 -0.73 2.54 -14.13
N PRO A 74 0.41 2.03 -14.64
CA PRO A 74 1.46 2.91 -15.13
C PRO A 74 1.00 3.66 -16.38
N PHE A 75 1.62 4.80 -16.65
CA PHE A 75 1.56 5.45 -17.96
C PHE A 75 2.31 4.56 -18.95
N THR A 76 1.58 3.73 -19.68
CA THR A 76 2.13 2.66 -20.53
C THR A 76 2.97 3.17 -21.70
N GLY A 77 2.65 4.37 -22.21
CA GLY A 77 3.41 5.05 -23.26
C GLY A 77 4.69 5.74 -22.77
N MET A 78 4.94 5.74 -21.46
CA MET A 78 6.14 6.30 -20.83
C MET A 78 7.07 5.17 -20.37
N THR A 79 8.35 5.49 -20.25
CA THR A 79 9.34 4.64 -19.60
C THR A 79 9.10 4.51 -18.10
N ALA A 80 9.71 3.51 -17.47
CA ALA A 80 9.68 3.36 -16.01
C ALA A 80 10.20 4.64 -15.31
N TYR A 81 11.27 5.24 -15.83
CA TYR A 81 11.81 6.48 -15.30
C TYR A 81 10.85 7.65 -15.41
N GLU A 82 10.23 7.87 -16.57
CA GLU A 82 9.26 8.95 -16.76
C GLU A 82 8.05 8.80 -15.83
N ASN A 83 7.58 7.56 -15.60
CA ASN A 83 6.51 7.28 -14.64
C ASN A 83 6.87 7.76 -13.23
N VAL A 84 8.08 7.44 -12.76
CA VAL A 84 8.57 7.81 -11.42
C VAL A 84 8.89 9.31 -11.33
N LEU A 85 9.41 9.91 -12.41
CA LEU A 85 9.68 11.34 -12.50
C LEU A 85 8.39 12.17 -12.37
N VAL A 86 7.30 11.76 -13.03
CA VAL A 86 6.01 12.44 -12.90
C VAL A 86 5.54 12.45 -11.44
N ALA A 87 5.65 11.32 -10.73
CA ALA A 87 5.30 11.25 -9.32
C ALA A 87 6.20 12.13 -8.43
N SER A 88 7.51 12.15 -8.71
CA SER A 88 8.48 13.01 -8.00
C SER A 88 8.15 14.50 -8.15
N VAL A 89 7.74 14.93 -9.34
CA VAL A 89 7.39 16.34 -9.60
C VAL A 89 6.03 16.70 -9.00
N GLN A 90 5.00 15.87 -9.21
CA GLN A 90 3.61 16.24 -8.90
C GLN A 90 3.17 15.87 -7.48
N GLY A 91 3.64 14.72 -6.98
CA GLY A 91 3.36 14.22 -5.64
C GLY A 91 4.43 14.67 -4.65
N GLY A 92 5.70 14.37 -4.94
CA GLY A 92 6.84 14.78 -4.09
C GLY A 92 7.16 16.28 -4.15
N SER A 93 6.52 17.03 -5.07
CA SER A 93 6.69 18.49 -5.22
C SER A 93 8.15 18.93 -5.46
N HIS A 94 8.99 18.03 -6.01
CA HIS A 94 10.37 18.32 -6.32
C HIS A 94 10.50 19.25 -7.53
N ARG A 95 11.46 20.18 -7.47
CA ARG A 95 11.87 20.97 -8.65
C ARG A 95 12.54 20.04 -9.66
N ARG A 96 12.39 20.33 -10.97
CA ARG A 96 12.85 19.46 -12.07
C ARG A 96 14.20 18.77 -11.83
N GLY A 97 15.27 19.52 -11.55
CA GLY A 97 16.61 18.93 -11.35
C GLY A 97 16.69 17.96 -10.15
N ALA A 98 16.08 18.30 -9.02
CA ALA A 98 15.99 17.42 -7.85
C ALA A 98 15.10 16.21 -8.12
N ALA A 99 14.00 16.40 -8.87
CA ALA A 99 13.07 15.33 -9.22
C ALA A 99 13.72 14.23 -10.07
N GLN A 100 14.66 14.58 -10.96
CA GLN A 100 15.39 13.61 -11.76
C GLN A 100 16.27 12.70 -10.90
N GLN A 101 17.06 13.30 -9.99
CA GLN A 101 17.91 12.55 -9.06
C GLN A 101 17.07 11.71 -8.11
N HIS A 102 15.99 12.28 -7.58
CA HIS A 102 15.05 11.59 -6.71
C HIS A 102 14.44 10.36 -7.39
N ALA A 103 13.94 10.52 -8.63
CA ALA A 103 13.33 9.42 -9.38
C ALA A 103 14.30 8.26 -9.63
N LEU A 104 15.58 8.56 -9.94
CA LEU A 104 16.61 7.52 -10.09
C LEU A 104 16.88 6.78 -8.79
N GLY A 105 17.00 7.50 -7.67
CA GLY A 105 17.18 6.89 -6.35
C GLY A 105 15.99 6.00 -5.94
N VAL A 106 14.77 6.43 -6.25
CA VAL A 106 13.56 5.62 -6.03
C VAL A 106 13.54 4.36 -6.89
N LEU A 107 13.91 4.45 -8.18
CA LEU A 107 14.02 3.27 -9.04
C LEU A 107 15.08 2.29 -8.52
N GLU A 108 16.21 2.78 -8.04
CA GLU A 108 17.26 1.94 -7.45
C GLU A 108 16.74 1.20 -6.21
N ARG A 109 16.11 1.93 -5.27
CA ARG A 109 15.49 1.35 -4.06
C ARG A 109 14.44 0.29 -4.39
N CYS A 110 13.70 0.45 -5.48
CA CYS A 110 12.69 -0.52 -5.92
C CYS A 110 13.24 -1.62 -6.85
N GLY A 111 14.56 -1.71 -7.08
CA GLY A 111 15.16 -2.71 -7.96
C GLY A 111 14.82 -2.54 -9.45
N MET A 112 14.48 -1.31 -9.86
CA MET A 112 13.98 -0.97 -11.19
C MET A 112 14.96 -0.13 -12.03
N LEU A 113 16.14 0.20 -11.50
CA LEU A 113 17.11 1.05 -12.21
C LEU A 113 17.52 0.47 -13.57
N GLY A 114 17.74 -0.85 -13.65
CA GLY A 114 18.06 -1.53 -14.92
C GLY A 114 16.95 -1.44 -15.98
N GLN A 115 15.71 -1.16 -15.55
CA GLN A 115 14.55 -1.04 -16.43
C GLN A 115 14.12 0.42 -16.67
N ALA A 116 14.90 1.40 -16.18
CA ALA A 116 14.55 2.82 -16.20
C ALA A 116 14.11 3.32 -17.59
N ASN A 117 14.80 2.90 -18.65
CA ASN A 117 14.54 3.34 -20.03
C ASN A 117 13.57 2.43 -20.80
N ARG A 118 13.03 1.37 -20.18
CA ARG A 118 12.05 0.50 -20.84
C ARG A 118 10.65 1.11 -20.73
N PRO A 119 9.84 1.07 -21.82
CA PRO A 119 8.43 1.41 -21.75
C PRO A 119 7.71 0.56 -20.71
N ALA A 120 6.83 1.18 -19.92
CA ALA A 120 6.11 0.48 -18.85
C ALA A 120 5.21 -0.65 -19.39
N ALA A 121 4.75 -0.55 -20.65
CA ALA A 121 4.01 -1.60 -21.33
C ALA A 121 4.81 -2.91 -21.54
N ALA A 122 6.14 -2.81 -21.63
CA ALA A 122 7.02 -3.95 -21.90
C ALA A 122 7.51 -4.65 -20.63
N LEU A 123 7.07 -4.21 -19.45
CA LEU A 123 7.48 -4.73 -18.16
C LEU A 123 6.75 -6.04 -17.82
N THR A 124 7.43 -6.95 -17.13
CA THR A 124 6.84 -8.14 -16.52
C THR A 124 5.85 -7.76 -15.40
N LEU A 125 5.15 -8.74 -14.82
CA LEU A 125 4.21 -8.47 -13.74
C LEU A 125 4.91 -7.94 -12.48
N LEU A 126 6.01 -8.59 -12.05
CA LEU A 126 6.82 -8.10 -10.93
C LEU A 126 7.36 -6.70 -11.20
N GLU A 127 7.91 -6.46 -12.39
CA GLU A 127 8.44 -5.14 -12.77
C GLU A 127 7.34 -4.06 -12.74
N ARG A 128 6.10 -4.38 -13.16
CA ARG A 128 4.97 -3.44 -13.07
C ARG A 128 4.54 -3.17 -11.64
N LYS A 129 4.52 -4.19 -10.77
CA LYS A 129 4.22 -4.03 -9.33
C LYS A 129 5.28 -3.19 -8.63
N ARG A 130 6.56 -3.43 -8.93
CA ARG A 130 7.68 -2.60 -8.47
C ARG A 130 7.59 -1.17 -8.98
N LEU A 131 7.21 -0.96 -10.25
CA LEU A 131 6.99 0.37 -10.78
C LEU A 131 5.84 1.09 -10.07
N GLU A 132 4.75 0.39 -9.75
CA GLU A 132 3.63 0.97 -9.01
C GLU A 132 4.06 1.42 -7.60
N MET A 133 4.79 0.57 -6.89
CA MET A 133 5.39 0.92 -5.60
C MET A 133 6.38 2.08 -5.71
N ALA A 134 7.24 2.09 -6.75
CA ALA A 134 8.18 3.18 -7.00
C ALA A 134 7.46 4.51 -7.26
N ARG A 135 6.34 4.50 -8.00
CA ARG A 135 5.53 5.69 -8.23
C ARG A 135 4.92 6.22 -6.93
N ALA A 136 4.46 5.34 -6.04
CA ALA A 136 3.93 5.73 -4.74
C ALA A 136 5.05 6.25 -3.81
N LEU A 137 6.22 5.60 -3.81
CA LEU A 137 7.38 6.01 -3.03
C LEU A 137 7.94 7.36 -3.49
N ALA A 138 7.87 7.64 -4.80
CA ALA A 138 8.33 8.90 -5.37
C ALA A 138 7.53 10.13 -4.93
N THR A 139 6.44 9.96 -4.18
CA THR A 139 5.68 11.07 -3.60
C THR A 139 6.16 11.46 -2.21
N ASP A 140 7.30 10.94 -1.75
CA ASP A 140 7.85 11.11 -0.38
C ASP A 140 6.84 10.80 0.74
N PRO A 141 6.20 9.61 0.71
CA PRO A 141 5.20 9.28 1.70
C PRO A 141 5.84 9.03 3.08
N GLN A 142 5.16 9.48 4.14
CA GLN A 142 5.38 8.97 5.50
C GLN A 142 4.52 7.73 5.77
N VAL A 143 3.41 7.56 5.04
CA VAL A 143 2.59 6.34 5.08
C VAL A 143 2.40 5.81 3.66
N LEU A 144 2.71 4.54 3.47
CA LEU A 144 2.50 3.82 2.22
C LEU A 144 1.35 2.81 2.36
N LEU A 145 0.31 2.99 1.55
CA LEU A 145 -0.84 2.10 1.46
C LEU A 145 -0.62 1.10 0.33
N LEU A 146 -0.46 -0.18 0.68
CA LEU A 146 -0.17 -1.26 -0.25
C LEU A 146 -1.39 -2.15 -0.41
N ASP A 147 -1.87 -2.27 -1.64
CA ASP A 147 -3.10 -3.00 -1.99
C ASP A 147 -2.75 -4.23 -2.83
N GLU A 148 -2.70 -5.42 -2.21
CA GLU A 148 -2.52 -6.74 -2.85
C GLU A 148 -1.34 -6.83 -3.83
N ILE A 149 -0.23 -6.20 -3.47
CA ILE A 149 0.95 -6.09 -4.33
C ILE A 149 1.73 -7.40 -4.50
N ALA A 150 1.49 -8.44 -3.69
CA ALA A 150 2.14 -9.74 -3.86
C ALA A 150 1.37 -10.71 -4.77
N GLY A 151 0.06 -10.51 -5.01
CA GLY A 151 -0.77 -11.45 -5.76
C GLY A 151 -0.28 -11.79 -7.18
N GLY A 152 -0.12 -13.08 -7.51
CA GLY A 152 0.31 -13.53 -8.84
C GLY A 152 1.83 -13.51 -9.08
N LEU A 153 2.62 -13.24 -8.05
CA LEU A 153 4.07 -13.43 -8.05
C LEU A 153 4.41 -14.89 -7.69
N THR A 154 5.58 -15.35 -8.15
CA THR A 154 6.21 -16.58 -7.63
C THR A 154 6.78 -16.35 -6.22
N ASP A 155 7.14 -17.42 -5.50
CA ASP A 155 7.72 -17.31 -4.15
C ASP A 155 9.01 -16.48 -4.14
N ALA A 156 9.90 -16.71 -5.11
CA ALA A 156 11.15 -15.95 -5.25
C ALA A 156 10.89 -14.46 -5.52
N GLU A 157 9.95 -14.14 -6.42
CA GLU A 157 9.57 -12.75 -6.70
C GLU A 157 8.91 -12.07 -5.48
N THR A 158 8.15 -12.84 -4.70
CA THR A 158 7.54 -12.39 -3.44
C THR A 158 8.61 -12.08 -2.40
N ASP A 159 9.65 -12.91 -2.27
CA ASP A 159 10.80 -12.66 -1.40
C ASP A 159 11.51 -11.35 -1.75
N GLU A 160 11.73 -11.09 -3.03
CA GLU A 160 12.36 -9.84 -3.45
C GLU A 160 11.48 -8.60 -3.19
N LEU A 161 10.16 -8.75 -3.30
CA LEU A 161 9.21 -7.69 -2.96
C LEU A 161 9.23 -7.40 -1.44
N ILE A 162 9.18 -8.44 -0.62
CA ILE A 162 9.26 -8.34 0.85
C ILE A 162 10.54 -7.62 1.26
N ALA A 163 11.69 -7.99 0.69
CA ALA A 163 12.96 -7.35 0.98
C ALA A 163 12.93 -5.84 0.69
N THR A 164 12.28 -5.44 -0.40
CA THR A 164 12.10 -4.02 -0.72
C THR A 164 11.25 -3.32 0.34
N ILE A 165 10.11 -3.90 0.71
CA ILE A 165 9.19 -3.32 1.71
C ILE A 165 9.87 -3.19 3.08
N GLN A 166 10.65 -4.18 3.50
CA GLN A 166 11.42 -4.13 4.74
C GLN A 166 12.45 -2.99 4.75
N GLN A 167 13.10 -2.72 3.63
CA GLN A 167 14.02 -1.57 3.51
C GLN A 167 13.26 -0.25 3.65
N LEU A 168 12.10 -0.10 2.99
CA LEU A 168 11.28 1.12 3.12
C LEU A 168 10.85 1.37 4.57
N ARG A 169 10.52 0.30 5.29
CA ARG A 169 10.19 0.35 6.72
C ARG A 169 11.40 0.76 7.56
N ALA A 170 12.59 0.22 7.27
CA ALA A 170 13.83 0.59 7.95
C ALA A 170 14.17 2.09 7.76
N ASP A 171 13.74 2.68 6.63
CA ASP A 171 13.85 4.11 6.36
C ASP A 171 12.79 4.96 7.11
N GLY A 172 11.94 4.34 7.93
CA GLY A 172 10.95 5.00 8.79
C GLY A 172 9.57 5.21 8.16
N ILE A 173 9.33 4.67 6.96
CA ILE A 173 8.02 4.74 6.31
C ILE A 173 7.06 3.78 7.01
N ALA A 174 5.93 4.29 7.49
CA ALA A 174 4.86 3.47 8.03
C ALA A 174 4.08 2.81 6.88
N ILE A 175 3.60 1.59 7.09
CA ILE A 175 2.98 0.79 6.03
C ILE A 175 1.60 0.30 6.49
N VAL A 176 0.60 0.43 5.61
CA VAL A 176 -0.64 -0.35 5.70
C VAL A 176 -0.66 -1.29 4.52
N TRP A 177 -0.67 -2.60 4.76
CA TRP A 177 -0.61 -3.57 3.69
C TRP A 177 -1.81 -4.53 3.74
N ILE A 178 -2.64 -4.46 2.69
CA ILE A 178 -3.69 -5.42 2.42
C ILE A 178 -3.14 -6.51 1.52
N GLU A 179 -3.26 -7.76 1.94
CA GLU A 179 -2.70 -8.88 1.18
C GLU A 179 -3.47 -10.18 1.41
N HIS A 180 -3.48 -11.04 0.38
CA HIS A 180 -4.04 -12.39 0.47
C HIS A 180 -2.95 -13.45 0.65
N VAL A 181 -1.71 -13.11 0.28
CA VAL A 181 -0.52 -13.94 0.50
C VAL A 181 -0.07 -13.80 1.96
N ILE A 182 -0.70 -14.56 2.87
CA ILE A 182 -0.51 -14.44 4.32
C ILE A 182 0.96 -14.58 4.73
N HIS A 183 1.69 -15.55 4.18
CA HIS A 183 3.10 -15.76 4.54
C HIS A 183 3.99 -14.54 4.20
N ALA A 184 3.64 -13.77 3.16
CA ALA A 184 4.37 -12.57 2.78
C ALA A 184 4.08 -11.43 3.76
N LEU A 185 2.80 -11.27 4.11
CA LEU A 185 2.34 -10.26 5.05
C LEU A 185 2.99 -10.45 6.43
N LEU A 186 2.95 -11.68 6.97
CA LEU A 186 3.50 -12.02 8.29
C LEU A 186 5.00 -11.75 8.44
N ARG A 187 5.76 -11.65 7.34
CA ARG A 187 7.21 -11.36 7.37
C ARG A 187 7.55 -9.88 7.50
N VAL A 188 6.56 -9.00 7.40
CA VAL A 188 6.76 -7.55 7.36
C VAL A 188 6.04 -6.83 8.48
N ILE A 189 4.82 -7.27 8.81
CA ILE A 189 3.92 -6.53 9.70
C ILE A 189 4.29 -6.68 11.17
N ASP A 190 3.98 -5.64 11.94
CA ASP A 190 4.06 -5.60 13.40
C ASP A 190 2.72 -6.01 14.03
N ARG A 191 1.61 -5.61 13.40
CA ARG A 191 0.26 -5.87 13.89
C ARG A 191 -0.65 -6.27 12.74
N LEU A 192 -1.65 -7.09 13.04
CA LEU A 192 -2.62 -7.60 12.07
C LEU A 192 -4.03 -7.20 12.47
N VAL A 193 -4.82 -6.76 11.49
CA VAL A 193 -6.27 -6.53 11.60
C VAL A 193 -6.98 -7.46 10.63
N CYS A 194 -7.90 -8.27 11.14
CA CYS A 194 -8.81 -9.04 10.32
C CYS A 194 -10.14 -8.29 10.18
N LEU A 195 -10.51 -7.93 8.95
CA LEU A 195 -11.81 -7.37 8.61
C LEU A 195 -12.76 -8.47 8.12
N ALA A 196 -14.01 -8.42 8.56
CA ALA A 196 -15.08 -9.25 8.02
C ALA A 196 -16.39 -8.47 8.03
N GLN A 197 -17.13 -8.53 6.92
CA GLN A 197 -18.45 -7.88 6.77
C GLN A 197 -18.42 -6.38 7.16
N GLY A 198 -17.33 -5.67 6.83
CA GLY A 198 -17.19 -4.25 7.10
C GLY A 198 -16.83 -3.88 8.54
N ARG A 199 -16.48 -4.85 9.39
CA ARG A 199 -16.14 -4.63 10.81
C ARG A 199 -14.78 -5.25 11.14
N VAL A 200 -14.12 -4.73 12.17
CA VAL A 200 -12.93 -5.38 12.76
C VAL A 200 -13.38 -6.63 13.50
N LEU A 201 -12.92 -7.79 13.03
CA LEU A 201 -13.19 -9.09 13.63
C LEU A 201 -12.19 -9.40 14.76
N ALA A 202 -10.92 -9.13 14.50
CA ALA A 202 -9.81 -9.30 15.43
C ALA A 202 -8.67 -8.34 15.06
N GLU A 203 -7.91 -7.92 16.08
CA GLU A 203 -6.76 -7.03 15.95
C GLU A 203 -5.72 -7.40 17.00
N GLY A 204 -4.43 -7.42 16.64
CA GLY A 204 -3.34 -7.65 17.57
C GLY A 204 -2.12 -8.28 16.92
N GLU A 205 -1.34 -9.00 17.72
CA GLU A 205 -0.16 -9.75 17.26
C GLU A 205 -0.55 -10.72 16.13
N PRO A 206 0.23 -10.81 15.05
CA PRO A 206 -0.15 -11.58 13.87
C PRO A 206 -0.51 -13.04 14.14
N ASP A 207 0.29 -13.74 14.94
CA ASP A 207 0.04 -15.15 15.29
C ASP A 207 -1.23 -15.32 16.12
N ALA A 208 -1.49 -14.40 17.05
CA ALA A 208 -2.69 -14.43 17.89
C ALA A 208 -3.94 -14.24 17.03
N VAL A 209 -3.93 -13.26 16.12
CA VAL A 209 -5.05 -12.99 15.19
C VAL A 209 -5.28 -14.16 14.24
N MET A 210 -4.22 -14.76 13.68
CA MET A 210 -4.34 -15.92 12.79
C MET A 210 -4.86 -17.18 13.50
N SER A 211 -4.64 -17.29 14.81
CA SER A 211 -5.17 -18.38 15.63
C SER A 211 -6.58 -18.15 16.17
N ASP A 212 -7.15 -16.94 16.00
CA ASP A 212 -8.49 -16.62 16.49
C ASP A 212 -9.53 -17.49 15.76
N PRO A 213 -10.35 -18.29 16.48
CA PRO A 213 -11.34 -19.17 15.85
C PRO A 213 -12.30 -18.45 14.91
N ARG A 214 -12.63 -17.18 15.19
CA ARG A 214 -13.51 -16.36 14.35
C ARG A 214 -12.84 -16.00 13.04
N VAL A 215 -11.54 -15.71 13.07
CA VAL A 215 -10.73 -15.41 11.87
C VAL A 215 -10.60 -16.66 11.02
N VAL A 216 -10.30 -17.81 11.64
CA VAL A 216 -10.23 -19.11 10.96
C VAL A 216 -11.57 -19.46 10.31
N GLU A 217 -12.69 -19.28 11.01
CA GLU A 217 -14.03 -19.52 10.49
C GLU A 217 -14.36 -18.59 9.31
N ALA A 218 -14.05 -17.30 9.40
CA ALA A 218 -14.29 -16.34 8.31
C ALA A 218 -13.48 -16.70 7.03
N TYR A 219 -12.27 -17.23 7.21
CA TYR A 219 -11.38 -17.66 6.13
C TYR A 219 -11.73 -19.02 5.52
N LEU A 220 -12.17 -19.99 6.32
CA LEU A 220 -12.48 -21.36 5.87
C LEU A 220 -13.95 -21.54 5.48
N GLY A 221 -14.87 -20.81 6.13
CA GLY A 221 -16.32 -20.91 5.90
C GLY A 221 -16.81 -20.25 4.61
N SER A 222 -15.97 -19.46 3.93
CA SER A 222 -16.27 -18.85 2.63
C SER A 222 -15.87 -19.73 1.43
N ALA A 223 -15.32 -20.92 1.67
CA ALA A 223 -14.99 -21.93 0.66
C ALA A 223 -16.03 -23.08 0.56
N ALA A 224 -17.21 -22.92 1.18
CA ALA A 224 -18.31 -23.89 1.15
C ALA A 224 -19.50 -23.40 0.31
#